data_AF-A0A8S3DNG3-F1
#
_entry.id   AF-A0A8S3DNG3-F1
#
_cell.length_a   1.000
_cell.length_b   1.000
_cell.length_c   1.000
_cell.angle_alpha   90.00
_cell.angle_beta   90.00
_cell.angle_gamma   90.00
#
_symmetry.space_group_name_H-M   'P 1'
#
loop_
_entity.id
_entity.type
_entity.pdbx_description
1 polymer ?
#
loop_
_entity_poly.entity_id
_entity_poly.type
_entity_poly.pdbx_seq_one_letter_code
_entity_poly.pdbx_strand_id
1 'polypeptide(L)'
;EDEKLDNNTKIYLCGTLWHETISEMILILKSIMRMDIDQSARRQARDEFQVIDPDYYDMEAHVFFDDAFYHDENQQRTLNIFVNDFFEAINKAAGIVHDVEGMKLAPPQKTATPYGGRLSWRLPGGNLLVVHLKDKLKVSKKKRWSMVMYMYYLLGYRILGQCEERMKSLTKVIEDSP
;
A
#
# COMPACT_ATOMS: atom_id res chain seq x y z
N GLU A 1 26.63 16.61 2.08
CA GLU A 1 26.72 15.15 1.87
C GLU A 1 25.66 14.81 0.84
N ASP A 2 26.11 14.43 -0.35
CA ASP A 2 25.26 14.22 -1.51
C ASP A 2 24.16 13.20 -1.20
N GLU A 3 22.90 13.60 -1.41
CA GLU A 3 21.73 12.75 -1.35
C GLU A 3 21.84 11.76 -2.51
N LYS A 4 22.61 10.69 -2.30
CA LYS A 4 22.80 9.59 -3.24
C LYS A 4 21.40 9.11 -3.62
N LEU A 5 21.03 9.34 -4.88
CA LEU A 5 19.78 8.86 -5.45
C LEU A 5 19.73 7.36 -5.17
N ASP A 6 18.89 6.93 -4.21
CA ASP A 6 18.73 5.52 -3.90
C ASP A 6 17.99 4.91 -5.10
N ASN A 7 18.76 4.48 -6.10
CA ASN A 7 18.28 4.01 -7.39
C ASN A 7 17.77 2.57 -7.29
N ASN A 8 17.25 2.20 -6.12
CA ASN A 8 16.74 0.87 -5.84
C ASN A 8 15.47 0.64 -6.64
N THR A 9 15.39 -0.53 -7.25
CA THR A 9 14.18 -0.97 -7.93
C THR A 9 13.03 -1.01 -6.93
N LYS A 10 11.89 -0.38 -7.28
CA LYS A 10 10.72 -0.36 -6.40
C LYS A 10 9.56 -1.12 -7.01
N ILE A 11 9.04 -2.09 -6.26
CA ILE A 11 7.91 -2.92 -6.65
C ILE A 11 6.64 -2.39 -5.96
N TYR A 12 5.65 -2.03 -6.77
CA TYR A 12 4.33 -1.64 -6.28
C TYR A 12 3.34 -2.79 -6.51
N LEU A 13 2.96 -3.46 -5.42
CA LEU A 13 1.97 -4.53 -5.47
C LEU A 13 0.58 -3.92 -5.47
N CYS A 14 -0.24 -4.21 -6.47
CA CYS A 14 -1.58 -3.64 -6.58
C CYS A 14 -2.63 -4.72 -6.77
N GLY A 15 -3.50 -4.86 -5.77
CA GLY A 15 -4.65 -5.77 -5.80
C GLY A 15 -5.97 -5.01 -5.80
N THR A 16 -6.98 -5.57 -6.44
CA THR A 16 -8.37 -5.08 -6.33
C THR A 16 -9.25 -6.18 -5.75
N LEU A 17 -9.95 -5.88 -4.67
CA LEU A 17 -10.91 -6.77 -4.02
C LEU A 17 -12.32 -6.27 -4.30
N TRP A 18 -13.20 -7.18 -4.71
CA TRP A 18 -14.63 -6.95 -4.81
C TRP A 18 -15.36 -8.28 -4.65
N HIS A 19 -16.05 -8.43 -3.52
CA HIS A 19 -16.73 -9.67 -3.12
C HIS A 19 -15.82 -10.91 -3.08
N GLU A 20 -14.53 -10.73 -2.79
CA GLU A 20 -13.62 -11.86 -2.56
C GLU A 20 -13.99 -12.53 -1.23
N THR A 21 -13.79 -13.85 -1.15
CA THR A 21 -13.96 -14.61 0.09
C THR A 21 -12.81 -14.37 1.06
N ILE A 22 -13.02 -14.64 2.35
CA ILE A 22 -11.95 -14.56 3.37
C ILE A 22 -10.72 -15.38 2.95
N SER A 23 -10.92 -16.58 2.40
CA SER A 23 -9.82 -17.45 1.94
C SER A 23 -8.99 -16.82 0.82
N GLU A 24 -9.63 -16.17 -0.14
CA GLU A 24 -8.96 -15.44 -1.24
C GLU A 24 -8.20 -14.22 -0.70
N MET A 25 -8.80 -13.46 0.22
CA MET A 25 -8.12 -12.34 0.88
C MET A 25 -6.89 -12.80 1.66
N ILE A 26 -6.99 -13.91 2.41
CA ILE A 26 -5.86 -14.51 3.13
C ILE A 26 -4.75 -14.90 2.16
N LEU A 27 -5.08 -15.47 0.99
CA LEU A 27 -4.07 -15.86 0.01
C LEU A 27 -3.27 -14.65 -0.50
N ILE A 28 -3.96 -13.56 -0.83
CA ILE A 28 -3.32 -12.31 -1.28
C ILE A 28 -2.44 -11.73 -0.16
N LEU A 29 -2.96 -11.69 1.07
CA LEU A 29 -2.24 -11.15 2.22
C LEU A 29 -1.01 -11.98 2.59
N LYS A 30 -1.10 -13.32 2.47
CA LYS A 30 0.06 -14.21 2.64
C LYS A 30 1.17 -13.87 1.65
N SER A 31 0.85 -13.64 0.38
CA SER A 31 1.83 -13.26 -0.63
C SER A 31 2.49 -11.91 -0.29
N ILE A 32 1.70 -10.90 0.10
CA ILE A 32 2.22 -9.59 0.50
C ILE A 32 3.16 -9.72 1.72
N MET A 33 2.76 -10.46 2.76
CA MET A 33 3.55 -10.61 3.98
C MET A 33 4.83 -11.44 3.77
N ARG A 34 4.81 -12.44 2.89
CA ARG A 34 6.02 -13.19 2.51
C ARG A 34 7.03 -12.30 1.81
N MET A 35 6.56 -11.43 0.91
CA MET A 35 7.43 -10.43 0.29
C MET A 35 7.95 -9.42 1.32
N ASP A 36 7.14 -9.02 2.30
CA ASP A 36 7.57 -8.13 3.38
C ASP A 36 8.70 -8.75 4.23
N ILE A 37 8.63 -10.05 4.52
CA ILE A 37 9.72 -10.77 5.20
C ILE A 37 10.98 -10.83 4.34
N ASP A 38 10.86 -11.23 3.06
CA ASP A 38 12.00 -11.32 2.13
C ASP A 38 12.72 -9.98 2.01
N GLN A 39 11.96 -8.91 1.77
CA GLN A 39 12.49 -7.57 1.62
C GLN A 39 13.14 -7.06 2.91
N SER A 40 12.55 -7.35 4.08
CA SER A 40 13.12 -7.00 5.39
C SER A 40 14.46 -7.70 5.64
N ALA A 41 14.56 -8.99 5.30
CA ALA A 41 15.81 -9.74 5.44
C ALA A 41 16.91 -9.19 4.53
N ARG A 42 16.60 -8.86 3.27
CA ARG A 42 17.53 -8.20 2.34
C ARG A 42 17.96 -6.83 2.84
N ARG A 43 17.04 -6.03 3.40
CA ARG A 43 17.33 -4.73 4.00
C ARG A 43 18.30 -4.86 5.18
N GLN A 44 18.06 -5.80 6.09
CA GLN A 44 18.98 -6.06 7.21
C GLN A 44 20.37 -6.52 6.72
N ALA A 45 20.44 -7.41 5.73
CA ALA A 45 21.71 -7.85 5.15
C ALA A 45 22.53 -6.69 4.58
N ARG A 46 21.86 -5.74 3.92
CA ARG A 46 22.50 -4.53 3.37
C ARG A 46 22.91 -3.56 4.47
N ASP A 47 22.00 -3.23 5.39
CA ASP A 47 22.20 -2.14 6.35
C ASP A 47 23.15 -2.54 7.49
N GLU A 48 23.10 -3.79 7.97
CA GLU A 48 23.94 -4.26 9.09
C GLU A 48 25.25 -4.93 8.63
N PHE A 49 25.21 -5.66 7.51
CA PHE A 49 26.35 -6.47 7.05
C PHE A 49 27.01 -5.91 5.77
N GLN A 50 26.54 -4.78 5.25
CA GLN A 50 27.06 -4.12 4.05
C GLN A 50 27.11 -5.06 2.81
N VAL A 51 26.23 -6.05 2.77
CA VAL A 51 26.12 -6.97 1.64
C VAL A 51 25.52 -6.22 0.44
N ILE A 52 26.20 -6.28 -0.70
CA ILE A 52 25.67 -5.75 -1.96
C ILE A 52 24.80 -6.82 -2.59
N ASP A 53 23.49 -6.67 -2.48
CA ASP A 53 22.49 -7.48 -3.18
C ASP A 53 22.14 -6.81 -4.52
N PRO A 54 22.56 -7.35 -5.67
CA PRO A 54 22.22 -6.79 -6.98
C PRO A 54 20.72 -6.85 -7.28
N ASP A 55 19.98 -7.73 -6.61
CA ASP A 55 18.55 -7.92 -6.77
C ASP A 55 17.74 -7.22 -5.66
N TYR A 56 18.36 -6.30 -4.91
CA TYR A 56 17.65 -5.54 -3.88
C TYR A 56 16.49 -4.75 -4.48
N TYR A 57 15.35 -4.80 -3.79
CA TYR A 57 14.18 -4.01 -4.13
C TYR A 57 13.50 -3.44 -2.89
N ASP A 58 12.82 -2.32 -3.08
CA ASP A 58 11.84 -1.81 -2.13
C ASP A 58 10.43 -2.24 -2.54
N MET A 59 9.53 -2.38 -1.58
CA MET A 59 8.14 -2.72 -1.87
C MET A 59 7.13 -1.83 -1.16
N GLU A 60 6.00 -1.61 -1.83
CA GLU A 60 4.82 -0.98 -1.25
C GLU A 60 3.58 -1.69 -1.79
N ALA A 61 2.66 -2.08 -0.90
CA ALA A 61 1.47 -2.83 -1.26
C ALA A 61 0.23 -1.94 -1.18
N HIS A 62 -0.58 -1.98 -2.23
CA HIS A 62 -1.85 -1.28 -2.34
C HIS A 62 -2.98 -2.27 -2.64
N VAL A 63 -4.04 -2.21 -1.85
CA VAL A 63 -5.24 -3.03 -2.05
C VAL A 63 -6.45 -2.12 -2.18
N PHE A 64 -7.19 -2.22 -3.27
CA PHE A 64 -8.37 -1.40 -3.53
C PHE A 64 -9.64 -2.21 -3.29
N PHE A 65 -10.43 -1.82 -2.29
CA PHE A 65 -11.79 -2.32 -2.11
C PHE A 65 -12.76 -1.52 -2.97
N ASP A 66 -13.41 -2.18 -3.92
CA ASP A 66 -14.55 -1.60 -4.65
C ASP A 66 -15.84 -1.76 -3.81
N ASP A 67 -16.67 -0.73 -3.82
CA ASP A 67 -17.92 -0.66 -3.04
C ASP A 67 -17.74 -0.97 -1.54
N ALA A 68 -16.79 -0.28 -0.90
CA ALA A 68 -16.36 -0.56 0.47
C ALA A 68 -17.36 -0.12 1.57
N PHE A 69 -18.42 0.58 1.20
CA PHE A 69 -19.34 1.21 2.16
C PHE A 69 -20.80 0.89 1.86
N TYR A 70 -21.57 0.73 2.94
CA TYR A 70 -23.03 0.82 2.92
C TYR A 70 -23.45 2.23 3.34
N HIS A 71 -24.56 2.66 2.77
CA HIS A 71 -25.23 3.91 3.12
C HIS A 71 -26.62 3.53 3.60
N ASP A 72 -26.97 3.92 4.82
CA ASP A 72 -28.31 3.75 5.33
C ASP A 72 -29.26 4.83 4.78
N GLU A 73 -30.55 4.76 5.15
CA GLU A 73 -31.57 5.74 4.77
C GLU A 73 -31.24 7.17 5.26
N ASN A 74 -30.43 7.29 6.30
CA ASN A 74 -29.96 8.55 6.88
C ASN A 74 -28.61 9.03 6.29
N GLN A 75 -28.12 8.37 5.23
CA GLN A 75 -26.80 8.58 4.61
C GLN A 75 -25.60 8.42 5.55
N GLN A 76 -25.75 7.73 6.69
CA GLN A 76 -24.62 7.34 7.50
C GLN A 76 -23.82 6.25 6.79
N ARG A 77 -22.51 6.45 6.73
CA ARG A 77 -21.58 5.57 6.03
C ARG A 77 -21.04 4.51 6.99
N THR A 78 -21.32 3.25 6.72
CA THR A 78 -20.76 2.09 7.45
C THR A 78 -19.90 1.23 6.53
N LEU A 79 -18.96 0.48 7.10
CA LEU A 79 -18.13 -0.45 6.33
C LEU A 79 -18.96 -1.63 5.85
N ASN A 80 -18.68 -2.11 4.64
CA ASN A 80 -19.29 -3.33 4.17
C ASN A 80 -18.75 -4.58 4.91
N ILE A 81 -19.44 -5.71 4.76
CA ILE A 81 -19.05 -6.97 5.40
C ILE A 81 -17.65 -7.44 4.94
N PHE A 82 -17.31 -7.26 3.66
CA PHE A 82 -16.03 -7.71 3.09
C PHE A 82 -14.83 -6.95 3.65
N VAL A 83 -15.00 -5.68 4.01
CA VAL A 83 -13.95 -4.90 4.67
C VAL A 83 -13.80 -5.35 6.13
N ASN A 84 -14.88 -5.75 6.80
CA ASN A 84 -14.79 -6.36 8.13
C ASN A 84 -14.08 -7.72 8.08
N ASP A 85 -14.46 -8.57 7.12
CA ASP A 85 -13.81 -9.85 6.83
C ASP A 85 -12.31 -9.69 6.55
N PHE A 86 -11.91 -8.60 5.90
CA PHE A 86 -10.51 -8.29 5.65
C PHE A 86 -9.70 -8.06 6.93
N PHE A 87 -10.28 -7.45 7.97
CA PHE A 87 -9.60 -7.31 9.26
C PHE A 87 -9.36 -8.67 9.94
N GLU A 88 -10.24 -9.64 9.71
CA GLU A 88 -10.01 -11.00 10.17
C GLU A 88 -8.93 -11.70 9.31
N ALA A 89 -9.04 -11.55 7.99
CA ALA A 89 -8.11 -12.14 7.03
C ALA A 89 -6.66 -11.67 7.25
N ILE A 90 -6.43 -10.39 7.56
CA ILE A 90 -5.08 -9.86 7.78
C ILE A 90 -4.41 -10.43 9.03
N ASN A 91 -5.15 -10.58 10.13
CA ASN A 91 -4.61 -11.19 11.35
C ASN A 91 -4.33 -12.68 11.14
N LYS A 92 -5.25 -13.40 10.48
CA LYS A 92 -5.05 -14.81 10.11
C LYS A 92 -3.84 -15.00 9.20
N ALA A 93 -3.68 -14.16 8.18
CA ALA A 93 -2.54 -14.22 7.28
C ALA A 93 -1.22 -13.95 8.02
N ALA A 94 -1.20 -12.96 8.92
CA ALA A 94 -0.03 -12.65 9.73
C ALA A 94 0.37 -13.83 10.61
N GLY A 95 -0.58 -14.43 11.33
CA GLY A 95 -0.28 -15.59 12.18
C GLY A 95 0.26 -16.79 11.40
N ILE A 96 -0.25 -17.03 10.18
CA ILE A 96 0.23 -18.14 9.35
C ILE A 96 1.62 -17.86 8.76
N VAL A 97 1.91 -16.63 8.35
CA VAL A 97 3.19 -16.30 7.70
C VAL A 97 4.33 -16.17 8.70
N HIS A 98 4.05 -15.66 9.90
CA HIS A 98 5.04 -15.50 10.96
C HIS A 98 5.10 -16.69 11.93
N ASP A 99 4.25 -17.71 11.74
CA ASP A 99 4.14 -18.89 12.61
C ASP A 99 3.87 -18.53 14.09
N VAL A 100 2.99 -17.54 14.30
CA VAL A 100 2.57 -17.05 15.62
C VAL A 100 1.06 -17.14 15.73
N GLU A 101 0.57 -18.11 16.49
CA GLU A 101 -0.86 -18.28 16.71
C GLU A 101 -1.46 -17.04 17.41
N GLY A 102 -2.60 -16.56 16.89
CA GLY A 102 -3.29 -15.41 17.47
C GLY A 102 -2.59 -14.06 17.24
N MET A 103 -1.57 -13.98 16.35
CA MET A 103 -0.93 -12.72 15.99
C MET A 103 -1.96 -11.70 15.50
N LYS A 104 -1.89 -10.49 16.07
CA LYS A 104 -2.70 -9.35 15.65
C LYS A 104 -1.79 -8.20 15.25
N LEU A 105 -2.05 -7.64 14.08
CA LEU A 105 -1.36 -6.42 13.67
C LEU A 105 -1.90 -5.22 14.44
N ALA A 106 -1.06 -4.19 14.59
CA ALA A 106 -1.50 -2.91 15.11
C ALA A 106 -2.68 -2.38 14.27
N PRO A 107 -3.64 -1.66 14.89
CA PRO A 107 -4.73 -1.03 14.17
C PRO A 107 -4.20 -0.12 13.04
N PRO A 108 -4.87 -0.07 11.88
CA PRO A 108 -4.43 0.80 10.81
C PRO A 108 -4.58 2.26 11.18
N GLN A 109 -3.71 3.10 10.61
CA GLN A 109 -3.98 4.51 10.50
C GLN A 109 -5.14 4.74 9.53
N LYS A 110 -6.19 5.42 10.00
CA LYS A 110 -7.37 5.77 9.20
C LYS A 110 -7.20 7.17 8.64
N THR A 111 -7.44 7.34 7.34
CA THR A 111 -7.40 8.65 6.67
C THR A 111 -8.62 8.82 5.80
N ALA A 112 -9.33 9.93 5.96
CA ALA A 112 -10.42 10.30 5.04
C ALA A 112 -9.82 10.72 3.69
N THR A 113 -10.42 10.27 2.60
CA THR A 113 -9.97 10.62 1.25
C THR A 113 -11.13 11.10 0.40
N PRO A 114 -10.88 11.90 -0.67
CA PRO A 114 -11.93 12.38 -1.55
C PRO A 114 -12.80 11.25 -2.16
N TYR A 115 -12.21 10.07 -2.39
CA TYR A 115 -12.88 8.90 -2.97
C TYR A 115 -13.52 7.95 -1.95
N GLY A 116 -13.36 8.18 -0.63
CA GLY A 116 -13.90 7.29 0.39
C GLY A 116 -13.06 7.27 1.67
N GLY A 117 -12.11 6.35 1.77
CA GLY A 117 -11.16 6.29 2.88
C GLY A 117 -9.91 5.49 2.55
N ARG A 118 -8.94 5.55 3.45
CA ARG A 118 -7.69 4.80 3.37
C ARG A 118 -7.33 4.25 4.74
N LEU A 119 -6.89 3.00 4.76
CA LEU A 119 -6.35 2.32 5.93
C LEU A 119 -4.88 1.99 5.64
N SER A 120 -3.98 2.36 6.53
CA SER A 120 -2.54 2.14 6.34
C SER A 120 -1.98 1.32 7.49
N TRP A 121 -1.32 0.21 7.17
CA TRP A 121 -0.59 -0.63 8.10
C TRP A 121 0.89 -0.58 7.79
N ARG A 122 1.70 -0.51 8.85
CA ARG A 122 3.10 -0.90 8.78
C ARG A 122 3.19 -2.38 9.11
N LEU A 123 3.65 -3.18 8.15
CA LEU A 123 3.83 -4.62 8.31
C LEU A 123 5.04 -4.91 9.19
N PRO A 124 5.18 -6.14 9.75
CA PRO A 124 6.29 -6.49 10.64
C PRO A 124 7.69 -6.30 10.03
N GLY A 125 7.85 -6.53 8.73
CA GLY A 125 9.08 -6.26 7.96
C GLY A 125 9.31 -4.78 7.64
N GLY A 126 8.41 -3.90 8.07
CA GLY A 126 8.53 -2.45 7.97
C GLY A 126 7.99 -1.86 6.67
N ASN A 127 7.55 -2.69 5.71
CA ASN A 127 6.92 -2.19 4.49
C ASN A 127 5.47 -1.75 4.74
N LEU A 128 4.96 -0.92 3.83
CA LEU A 128 3.64 -0.32 3.96
C LEU A 128 2.60 -1.12 3.18
N LEU A 129 1.49 -1.44 3.86
CA LEU A 129 0.26 -1.92 3.23
C LEU A 129 -0.81 -0.82 3.30
N VAL A 130 -1.24 -0.35 2.14
CA VAL A 130 -2.25 0.70 1.99
C VAL A 130 -3.51 0.11 1.39
N VAL A 131 -4.60 0.15 2.14
CA VAL A 131 -5.91 -0.31 1.67
C VAL A 131 -6.78 0.89 1.37
N HIS A 132 -7.16 1.02 0.10
CA HIS A 132 -8.01 2.08 -0.41
C HIS A 132 -9.47 1.61 -0.38
N LEU A 133 -10.30 2.30 0.39
CA LEU A 133 -11.74 2.02 0.50
C LEU A 133 -12.50 2.97 -0.42
N LYS A 134 -13.06 2.45 -1.51
CA LYS A 134 -13.83 3.26 -2.47
C LYS A 134 -15.29 3.38 -2.06
N ASP A 135 -15.78 4.61 -2.08
CA ASP A 135 -17.20 4.92 -1.93
C ASP A 135 -17.86 4.98 -3.30
N LYS A 136 -18.83 4.08 -3.51
CA LYS A 136 -19.57 3.96 -4.78
C LYS A 136 -20.37 5.21 -5.17
N LEU A 137 -20.66 6.10 -4.21
CA LEU A 137 -21.34 7.37 -4.46
C LEU A 137 -20.36 8.47 -4.89
N LYS A 138 -19.05 8.29 -4.65
CA LYS A 138 -18.02 9.29 -4.94
C LYS A 138 -17.18 8.96 -6.17
N VAL A 139 -16.94 7.67 -6.41
CA VAL A 139 -16.10 7.20 -7.52
C VAL A 139 -16.77 6.07 -8.28
N SER A 140 -16.44 5.96 -9.57
CA SER A 140 -17.03 4.94 -10.43
C SER A 140 -16.77 3.54 -9.90
N LYS A 141 -17.85 2.75 -9.90
CA LYS A 141 -17.85 1.31 -9.65
C LYS A 141 -17.04 0.60 -10.74
N LYS A 142 -16.61 -0.64 -10.46
CA LYS A 142 -15.87 -1.60 -11.31
C LYS A 142 -14.36 -1.61 -11.11
N LYS A 143 -13.80 -2.84 -11.11
CA LYS A 143 -12.36 -3.14 -10.95
C LYS A 143 -11.45 -2.35 -11.91
N ARG A 144 -11.87 -2.07 -13.15
CA ARG A 144 -11.08 -1.27 -14.12
C ARG A 144 -10.82 0.16 -13.66
N TRP A 145 -11.78 0.82 -13.02
CA TRP A 145 -11.58 2.19 -12.51
C TRP A 145 -10.61 2.23 -11.34
N SER A 146 -10.58 1.17 -10.50
CA SER A 146 -9.56 1.05 -9.44
C SER A 146 -8.16 0.93 -10.04
N MET A 147 -7.99 0.19 -11.15
CA MET A 147 -6.72 0.10 -11.87
C MET A 147 -6.30 1.46 -12.46
N VAL A 148 -7.24 2.19 -13.09
CA VAL A 148 -6.97 3.55 -13.62
C VAL A 148 -6.57 4.50 -12.49
N MET A 149 -7.27 4.45 -11.36
CA MET A 149 -6.97 5.28 -10.18
C MET A 149 -5.56 5.01 -9.63
N TYR A 150 -5.15 3.75 -9.56
CA TYR A 150 -3.77 3.40 -9.22
C TYR A 150 -2.76 3.95 -10.22
N MET A 151 -2.99 3.76 -11.53
CA MET A 151 -2.05 4.26 -12.55
C MET A 151 -1.94 5.78 -12.53
N TYR A 152 -3.03 6.51 -12.29
CA TYR A 152 -2.99 7.97 -12.10
C TYR A 152 -2.21 8.38 -10.86
N TYR A 153 -2.40 7.67 -9.74
CA TYR A 153 -1.63 7.93 -8.52
C TYR A 153 -0.14 7.66 -8.73
N LEU A 154 0.22 6.53 -9.34
CA LEU A 154 1.60 6.15 -9.55
C LEU A 154 2.28 7.03 -10.59
N LEU A 155 1.73 7.06 -11.82
CA LEU A 155 2.35 7.75 -12.94
C LEU A 155 2.23 9.27 -12.77
N GLY A 156 1.04 9.76 -12.42
CA GLY A 156 0.75 11.19 -12.33
C GLY A 156 1.33 11.84 -11.08
N TYR A 157 1.00 11.32 -9.90
CA TYR A 157 1.41 11.97 -8.66
C TYR A 157 2.81 11.57 -8.20
N ARG A 158 3.11 10.26 -8.16
CA ARG A 158 4.38 9.78 -7.63
C ARG A 158 5.54 9.93 -8.60
N ILE A 159 5.36 9.64 -9.88
CA ILE A 159 6.46 9.73 -10.85
C ILE A 159 6.54 11.15 -11.41
N LEU A 160 5.48 11.64 -12.06
CA LEU A 160 5.50 12.95 -12.71
C LEU A 160 5.51 14.10 -11.69
N GLY A 161 4.66 14.05 -10.65
CA GLY A 161 4.62 15.08 -9.62
C GLY A 161 5.95 15.21 -8.84
N GLN A 162 6.55 14.10 -8.42
CA GLN A 162 7.87 14.15 -7.78
C GLN A 162 8.96 14.56 -8.77
N CYS A 163 8.92 14.13 -10.03
CA CYS A 163 9.84 14.63 -11.05
C CYS A 163 9.72 16.15 -11.25
N GLU A 164 8.51 16.71 -11.29
CA GLU A 164 8.30 18.16 -11.40
C GLU A 164 8.79 18.92 -10.17
N GLU A 165 8.47 18.44 -8.95
CA GLU A 165 8.97 19.03 -7.71
C GLU A 165 10.51 18.98 -7.65
N ARG A 166 11.09 17.87 -8.11
CA ARG A 166 12.55 17.65 -8.16
C ARG A 166 13.23 18.48 -9.25
N MET A 167 12.61 18.67 -10.41
CA MET A 167 13.09 19.60 -11.44
C MET A 167 13.01 21.05 -10.94
N LYS A 168 11.92 21.43 -10.26
CA LYS A 168 11.78 22.78 -9.68
C LYS A 168 12.83 23.03 -8.60
N SER A 169 13.13 22.06 -7.74
CA SER A 169 14.17 22.21 -6.73
C SER A 169 15.57 22.30 -7.35
N LEU A 170 15.90 21.48 -8.36
CA LEU A 170 17.17 21.57 -9.08
C LEU A 170 17.35 22.90 -9.82
N THR A 171 16.30 23.40 -10.48
CA THR A 171 16.35 24.68 -11.20
C THR A 171 16.59 25.84 -10.22
N LYS A 172 15.93 25.81 -9.06
CA LYS A 172 16.13 26.80 -8.01
C LYS A 172 17.57 26.80 -7.45
N VAL A 173 18.19 25.63 -7.31
CA VAL A 173 19.61 25.52 -6.91
C VAL A 173 20.56 26.12 -7.95
N ILE A 174 20.25 25.98 -9.25
CA ILE A 174 21.04 26.58 -10.33
C ILE A 174 20.86 28.11 -10.35
N GLU A 175 19.65 28.61 -10.14
CA GLU A 175 19.37 30.07 -10.09
C GLU A 175 19.97 30.75 -8.85
N ASP A 176 20.06 30.04 -7.73
CA ASP A 176 20.67 30.52 -6.48
C ASP A 176 22.20 30.30 -6.43
N SER A 177 22.80 29.75 -7.49
CA SER A 177 24.27 29.61 -7.60
C SER A 177 24.89 30.90 -8.15
N PRO A 178 25.99 31.42 -7.55
CA PRO A 178 26.53 32.75 -7.83
C PRO A 178 27.16 32.90 -9.23
#